data_AF-L8PMX9-F1
#
_entry.id   AF-L8PMX9-F1
#
_cell.length_a   1.000
_cell.length_b   1.000
_cell.length_c   1.000
_cell.angle_alpha   90.00
_cell.angle_beta   90.00
_cell.angle_gamma   90.00
#
_symmetry.space_group_name_H-M   'P 1'
#
loop_
_entity.id
_entity.type
_entity.pdbx_description
1 polymer ?
#
loop_
_entity_poly.entity_id
_entity_poly.type
_entity_poly.pdbx_seq_one_letter_code
_entity_poly.pdbx_strand_id
1 'polypeptide(L)'
;MTSTALPQVAYAAPAGDGDDKGIVDTIKGWFADDDDSGGLDKPPSHDELEMADRQKLPKGKKEPEAKRVKELTKRRTSNARFWQLSDGRVQAELSAVPTSYRSGTGKKASWKSIDTTVRGTKAKGFEFANTSNNGRSWFGEDTDRLVRFASPSGRSVTLGVEGAGGSLKPKAKGSTVTYEDVVHGADLEYVVGPGRVKENITLAERPDGPVRFVFTLDTAGLTPKARKDGSIALYGELPHTPELLIPAPYMTDAKKAEKSVFGQTYSTKVTQ
;
A
#
# COMPACT_ATOMS: atom_id res chain seq x y z
N MET A 1 -4.82 -19.25 21.40
CA MET A 1 -4.84 -17.81 21.74
C MET A 1 -3.44 -17.29 21.56
N THR A 2 -3.20 -16.52 20.51
CA THR A 2 -1.87 -16.03 20.12
C THR A 2 -1.87 -14.52 20.23
N SER A 3 -1.17 -14.01 21.23
CA SER A 3 -0.99 -12.59 21.50
C SER A 3 -0.04 -11.98 20.47
N THR A 4 -0.43 -10.88 19.83
CA THR A 4 0.40 -10.12 18.89
C THR A 4 0.78 -8.80 19.57
N ALA A 5 1.99 -8.74 20.15
CA ALA A 5 2.56 -7.48 20.62
C ALA A 5 3.35 -6.83 19.47
N LEU A 6 2.99 -5.61 19.12
CA LEU A 6 3.70 -4.75 18.16
C LEU A 6 5.03 -4.27 18.77
N PRO A 7 6.11 -4.11 17.97
CA PRO A 7 7.36 -3.55 18.48
C PRO A 7 7.20 -2.04 18.74
N GLN A 8 7.53 -1.61 19.96
CA GLN A 8 7.72 -0.20 20.29
C GLN A 8 9.13 0.23 19.87
N VAL A 9 9.23 1.31 19.11
CA VAL A 9 10.51 1.91 18.71
C VAL A 9 10.98 2.80 19.84
N ALA A 10 12.03 2.38 20.57
CA ALA A 10 12.72 3.24 21.52
C ALA A 10 13.61 4.22 20.75
N TYR A 11 13.42 5.52 20.97
CA TYR A 11 14.30 6.57 20.44
C TYR A 11 15.44 6.76 21.44
N ALA A 12 16.64 6.29 21.10
CA ALA A 12 17.85 6.69 21.81
C ALA A 12 18.29 8.06 21.28
N ALA A 13 18.39 9.05 22.17
CA ALA A 13 19.06 10.32 21.87
C ALA A 13 20.59 10.10 21.79
N PRO A 14 21.33 10.89 20.99
CA PRO A 14 22.76 10.69 20.81
C PRO A 14 23.53 11.00 22.09
N ALA A 15 24.57 10.20 22.36
CA ALA A 15 25.55 10.45 23.40
C ALA A 15 26.40 11.68 23.02
N GLY A 16 26.38 12.69 23.89
CA GLY A 16 27.34 13.79 23.90
C GLY A 16 28.31 13.56 25.07
N ASP A 17 29.59 13.55 24.75
CA ASP A 17 30.72 13.46 25.68
C ASP A 17 30.75 14.62 26.69
N GLY A 18 31.16 14.30 27.92
CA GLY A 18 31.90 15.21 28.80
C GLY A 18 31.09 16.16 29.68
N ASP A 19 30.67 15.67 30.84
CA ASP A 19 30.97 16.22 32.18
C ASP A 19 29.92 15.73 33.19
N ASP A 20 30.38 14.94 34.16
CA ASP A 20 29.59 14.33 35.23
C ASP A 20 28.99 15.40 36.18
N LYS A 21 27.83 15.95 35.81
CA LYS A 21 26.93 16.65 36.74
C LYS A 21 25.49 16.22 36.52
N GLY A 22 25.11 15.21 37.30
CA GLY A 22 23.76 14.65 37.32
C GLY A 22 22.72 15.64 37.84
N ILE A 23 21.46 15.41 37.42
CA ILE A 23 20.23 16.15 37.73
C ILE A 23 20.03 16.42 39.24
N VAL A 24 20.71 15.64 40.09
CA VAL A 24 20.76 15.82 41.55
C VAL A 24 21.47 17.11 42.01
N ASP A 25 22.45 17.63 41.27
CA ASP A 25 23.15 18.87 41.65
C ASP A 25 22.35 20.13 41.32
N THR A 26 21.45 20.08 40.33
CA THR A 26 20.54 21.19 40.02
C THR A 26 19.49 21.40 41.11
N ILE A 27 19.17 20.35 41.89
CA ILE A 27 18.18 20.43 42.98
C ILE A 27 18.84 20.90 44.29
N LYS A 28 20.13 20.60 44.51
CA LYS A 28 20.85 21.04 45.71
C LYS A 28 21.03 22.56 45.81
N GLY A 29 21.06 23.26 44.67
CA GLY A 29 21.14 24.73 44.64
C GLY A 29 19.87 25.45 45.11
N TRP A 30 18.75 24.75 45.26
CA TRP A 30 17.51 25.35 45.81
C TRP A 30 17.49 25.35 47.35
N PHE A 31 18.29 24.50 48.00
CA PHE A 31 18.21 24.27 49.45
C PHE A 31 19.47 24.66 50.22
N ALA A 32 20.36 25.44 49.61
CA ALA A 32 21.50 26.01 50.30
C ALA A 32 21.35 27.53 50.35
N ASP A 33 20.82 28.05 51.47
CA ASP A 33 21.57 29.05 52.23
C ASP A 33 21.04 29.23 53.66
N ASP A 34 21.99 29.60 54.51
CA ASP A 34 21.92 30.19 55.85
C ASP A 34 21.60 29.30 57.08
N ASP A 35 22.70 28.93 57.74
CA ASP A 35 22.83 28.79 59.18
C ASP A 35 22.46 30.12 59.87
N ASP A 36 21.32 30.18 60.55
CA ASP A 36 21.11 31.17 61.62
C ASP A 36 20.36 30.53 62.79
N SER A 37 21.00 30.54 63.95
CA SER A 37 20.52 29.95 65.19
C SER A 37 19.42 30.80 65.82
N GLY A 38 18.16 30.44 65.57
CA GLY A 38 16.97 30.93 66.26
C GLY A 38 15.93 29.82 66.34
N GLY A 39 15.39 29.55 67.53
CA GLY A 39 14.44 28.45 67.74
C GLY A 39 13.28 28.49 66.75
N LEU A 40 13.05 27.38 66.05
CA LEU A 40 11.91 27.23 65.15
C LEU A 40 10.61 27.32 65.97
N ASP A 41 9.81 28.36 65.73
CA ASP A 41 8.44 28.41 66.22
C ASP A 41 7.70 27.15 65.78
N LYS A 42 6.94 26.53 66.69
CA LYS A 42 6.12 25.36 66.36
C LYS A 42 5.22 25.72 65.17
N PRO A 43 5.18 24.88 64.11
CA PRO A 43 4.28 25.13 63.00
C PRO A 43 2.84 25.19 63.54
N PRO A 44 1.98 26.06 62.99
CA PRO A 44 0.59 26.15 63.43
C PRO A 44 -0.05 24.77 63.37
N SER A 45 -0.63 24.33 64.49
CA SER A 45 -1.44 23.11 64.52
C SER A 45 -2.72 23.41 63.76
N HIS A 46 -2.80 23.00 62.50
CA HIS A 46 -4.06 22.94 61.77
C HIS A 46 -4.86 21.75 62.32
N ASP A 47 -5.49 21.95 63.48
CA ASP A 47 -6.53 21.05 64.03
C ASP A 47 -7.90 21.27 63.35
N GLU A 48 -7.94 22.05 62.28
CA GLU A 48 -9.05 22.02 61.34
C GLU A 48 -8.67 21.07 60.21
N LEU A 49 -9.43 19.98 60.10
CA LEU A 49 -9.49 19.17 58.89
C LEU A 49 -9.89 20.09 57.73
N GLU A 50 -8.90 20.73 57.09
CA GLU A 50 -9.07 21.38 55.81
C GLU A 50 -9.48 20.29 54.83
N MET A 51 -10.79 20.11 54.69
CA MET A 51 -11.35 19.24 53.67
C MET A 51 -10.69 19.64 52.37
N ALA A 52 -10.03 18.69 51.69
CA ALA A 52 -9.55 18.92 50.34
C ALA A 52 -10.70 19.51 49.53
N ASP A 53 -10.61 20.81 49.20
CA ASP A 53 -11.61 21.50 48.40
C ASP A 53 -11.64 20.74 47.07
N ARG A 54 -12.71 19.95 46.86
CA ARG A 54 -12.98 19.34 45.55
C ARG A 54 -13.43 20.45 44.63
N GLN A 55 -12.50 21.33 44.27
CA GLN A 55 -12.72 22.35 43.26
C GLN A 55 -13.23 21.63 42.01
N LYS A 56 -14.51 21.80 41.74
CA LYS A 56 -15.10 21.32 40.50
C LYS A 56 -14.44 22.13 39.40
N LEU A 57 -13.51 21.50 38.68
CA LEU A 57 -12.92 22.09 37.49
C LEU A 57 -14.04 22.65 36.61
N PRO A 58 -13.93 23.89 36.12
CA PRO A 58 -14.92 24.44 35.22
C PRO A 58 -15.07 23.49 34.04
N LYS A 59 -16.32 23.18 33.66
CA LYS A 59 -16.60 22.31 32.52
C LYS A 59 -15.87 22.88 31.30
N GLY A 60 -14.95 22.10 30.74
CA GLY A 60 -14.21 22.50 29.55
C GLY A 60 -15.17 22.87 28.42
N LYS A 61 -14.91 24.00 27.75
CA LYS A 61 -15.66 24.37 26.54
C LYS A 61 -15.24 23.43 25.41
N LYS A 62 -16.23 22.93 24.66
CA LYS A 62 -15.97 22.15 23.45
C LYS A 62 -15.38 23.09 22.39
N GLU A 63 -14.11 22.91 22.09
CA GLU A 63 -13.45 23.57 20.95
C GLU A 63 -14.17 23.20 19.64
N PRO A 64 -14.24 24.12 18.65
CA PRO A 64 -14.84 23.84 17.37
C PRO A 64 -14.09 22.72 16.65
N GLU A 65 -14.80 21.93 15.85
CA GLU A 65 -14.16 20.85 15.09
C GLU A 65 -13.16 21.42 14.09
N ALA A 66 -11.93 20.91 14.17
CA ALA A 66 -10.84 21.35 13.32
C ALA A 66 -11.09 20.96 11.86
N LYS A 67 -10.83 21.91 10.95
CA LYS A 67 -11.07 21.74 9.51
C LYS A 67 -9.77 21.59 8.74
N ARG A 68 -9.79 20.84 7.64
CA ARG A 68 -8.64 20.73 6.72
C ARG A 68 -8.39 22.08 6.06
N VAL A 69 -7.18 22.61 6.21
CA VAL A 69 -6.78 23.90 5.61
C VAL A 69 -5.80 23.72 4.44
N LYS A 70 -4.94 22.70 4.47
CA LYS A 70 -3.92 22.49 3.45
C LYS A 70 -3.49 21.04 3.32
N GLU A 71 -3.35 20.54 2.10
CA GLU A 71 -2.71 19.23 1.87
C GLU A 71 -1.18 19.36 1.98
N LEU A 72 -0.57 18.47 2.76
CA LEU A 72 0.87 18.32 2.89
C LEU A 72 1.39 17.37 1.80
N THR A 73 1.35 17.80 0.53
CA THR A 73 1.68 16.97 -0.65
C THR A 73 3.08 16.35 -0.61
N LYS A 74 4.05 17.01 0.02
CA LYS A 74 5.42 16.48 0.22
C LYS A 74 5.47 15.23 1.11
N ARG A 75 4.46 15.00 1.95
CA ARG A 75 4.34 13.85 2.85
C ARG A 75 3.52 12.69 2.28
N ARG A 76 2.95 12.86 1.09
CA ARG A 76 2.12 11.84 0.43
C ARG A 76 2.90 10.52 0.32
N THR A 77 2.19 9.42 0.47
CA THR A 77 2.68 8.08 0.13
C THR A 77 1.74 7.47 -0.91
N SER A 78 2.03 6.25 -1.36
CA SER A 78 1.13 5.52 -2.25
C SER A 78 -0.29 5.39 -1.66
N ASN A 79 -0.38 5.17 -0.35
CA ASN A 79 -1.62 4.81 0.34
C ASN A 79 -2.08 5.86 1.37
N ALA A 80 -1.40 7.00 1.47
CA ALA A 80 -1.74 8.03 2.45
C ALA A 80 -1.61 9.45 1.91
N ARG A 81 -2.57 10.30 2.30
CA ARG A 81 -2.53 11.76 2.14
C ARG A 81 -2.54 12.40 3.52
N PHE A 82 -1.89 13.56 3.65
CA PHE A 82 -1.74 14.25 4.92
C PHE A 82 -2.27 15.67 4.79
N TRP A 83 -3.01 16.11 5.80
CA TRP A 83 -3.66 17.41 5.82
C TRP A 83 -3.28 18.15 7.09
N GLN A 84 -2.93 19.43 6.96
CA GLN A 84 -2.85 20.34 8.10
C GLN A 84 -4.27 20.77 8.48
N LEU A 85 -4.56 20.71 9.77
CA LEU A 85 -5.82 21.15 10.36
C LEU A 85 -5.71 22.60 10.87
N SER A 86 -6.86 23.25 11.03
CA SER A 86 -6.96 24.65 11.50
C SER A 86 -6.40 24.88 12.90
N ASP A 87 -6.25 23.81 13.70
CA ASP A 87 -5.69 23.83 15.06
C ASP A 87 -4.20 23.41 15.11
N GLY A 88 -3.55 23.33 13.94
CA GLY A 88 -2.13 22.95 13.82
C GLY A 88 -1.85 21.45 13.82
N ARG A 89 -2.83 20.59 14.12
CA ARG A 89 -2.66 19.13 14.03
C ARG A 89 -2.55 18.66 12.58
N VAL A 90 -2.10 17.42 12.40
CA VAL A 90 -2.06 16.75 11.09
C VAL A 90 -3.03 15.57 11.07
N GLN A 91 -3.92 15.56 10.08
CA GLN A 91 -4.79 14.43 9.79
C GLN A 91 -4.17 13.56 8.68
N ALA A 92 -4.10 12.25 8.91
CA ALA A 92 -3.77 11.26 7.88
C ALA A 92 -5.06 10.67 7.29
N GLU A 93 -5.14 10.61 5.97
CA GLU A 93 -6.16 9.90 5.22
C GLU A 93 -5.51 8.67 4.59
N LEU A 94 -5.94 7.48 5.02
CA LEU A 94 -5.35 6.20 4.63
C LEU A 94 -6.27 5.47 3.63
N SER A 95 -5.67 4.75 2.69
CA SER A 95 -6.37 3.94 1.69
C SER A 95 -5.81 2.53 1.64
N ALA A 96 -6.70 1.53 1.54
CA ALA A 96 -6.33 0.14 1.35
C ALA A 96 -5.64 -0.11 -0.01
N VAL A 97 -5.95 0.70 -1.01
CA VAL A 97 -5.34 0.64 -2.34
C VAL A 97 -4.50 1.89 -2.62
N PRO A 98 -3.44 1.78 -3.44
CA PRO A 98 -2.71 2.94 -3.92
C PRO A 98 -3.64 4.00 -4.52
N THR A 99 -3.43 5.26 -4.18
CA THR A 99 -4.13 6.41 -4.79
C THR A 99 -3.16 7.36 -5.48
N SER A 100 -1.86 7.22 -5.21
CA SER A 100 -0.81 8.05 -5.79
C SER A 100 0.42 7.22 -6.12
N TYR A 101 1.18 7.68 -7.11
CA TYR A 101 2.43 7.06 -7.53
C TYR A 101 3.56 8.09 -7.59
N ARG A 102 4.80 7.61 -7.44
CA ARG A 102 5.99 8.45 -7.51
C ARG A 102 6.46 8.54 -8.96
N SER A 103 6.36 9.73 -9.54
CA SER A 103 6.75 10.04 -10.91
C SER A 103 8.12 10.71 -10.94
N GLY A 104 9.02 10.25 -11.83
CA GLY A 104 10.38 10.79 -11.97
C GLY A 104 11.38 10.16 -11.00
N THR A 105 12.64 10.56 -11.11
CA THR A 105 13.76 9.97 -10.34
C THR A 105 14.50 11.03 -9.51
N GLY A 106 15.14 10.58 -8.43
CA GLY A 106 15.97 11.44 -7.57
C GLY A 106 15.23 12.69 -7.06
N LYS A 107 15.89 13.84 -7.19
CA LYS A 107 15.36 15.15 -6.74
C LYS A 107 14.14 15.64 -7.55
N LYS A 108 13.91 15.11 -8.76
CA LYS A 108 12.77 15.46 -9.61
C LYS A 108 11.53 14.59 -9.34
N ALA A 109 11.65 13.61 -8.45
CA ALA A 109 10.56 12.72 -8.12
C ALA A 109 9.43 13.48 -7.40
N SER A 110 8.21 13.34 -7.91
CA SER A 110 7.00 13.97 -7.35
C SER A 110 5.88 12.95 -7.23
N TRP A 111 5.01 13.13 -6.24
CA TRP A 111 3.81 12.32 -6.12
C TRP A 111 2.72 12.84 -7.03
N LYS A 112 2.13 11.95 -7.82
CA LYS A 112 0.99 12.22 -8.69
C LYS A 112 -0.14 11.27 -8.36
N SER A 113 -1.38 11.68 -8.62
CA SER A 113 -2.53 10.80 -8.48
C SER A 113 -2.49 9.68 -9.52
N ILE A 114 -2.97 8.49 -9.16
CA ILE A 114 -3.06 7.36 -10.09
C ILE A 114 -4.21 7.61 -11.09
N ASP A 115 -3.93 7.41 -12.37
CA ASP A 115 -4.91 7.34 -13.46
C ASP A 115 -4.74 5.96 -14.11
N THR A 116 -5.78 5.13 -14.03
CA THR A 116 -5.79 3.76 -14.58
C THR A 116 -6.13 3.70 -16.07
N THR A 117 -6.43 4.83 -16.70
CA THR A 117 -6.77 4.89 -18.12
C THR A 117 -5.60 4.38 -18.97
N VAL A 118 -5.91 3.44 -19.86
CA VAL A 118 -4.99 2.91 -20.86
C VAL A 118 -4.99 3.83 -22.08
N ARG A 119 -3.81 4.10 -22.64
CA ARG A 119 -3.62 5.01 -23.77
C ARG A 119 -2.71 4.38 -24.80
N GLY A 120 -2.83 4.81 -26.06
CA GLY A 120 -1.88 4.43 -27.12
C GLY A 120 -0.45 4.82 -26.74
N THR A 121 0.53 4.02 -27.13
CA THR A 121 1.94 4.22 -26.78
C THR A 121 2.85 4.18 -28.00
N LYS A 122 4.06 4.74 -27.86
CA LYS A 122 5.14 4.63 -28.84
C LYS A 122 6.22 3.64 -28.39
N ALA A 123 5.98 2.91 -27.31
CA ALA A 123 6.90 1.90 -26.83
C ALA A 123 6.99 0.77 -27.85
N LYS A 124 8.21 0.43 -28.28
CA LYS A 124 8.43 -0.61 -29.30
C LYS A 124 7.76 -1.93 -28.88
N GLY A 125 6.93 -2.48 -29.77
CA GLY A 125 6.27 -3.76 -29.56
C GLY A 125 5.05 -3.73 -28.65
N PHE A 126 4.48 -2.55 -28.39
CA PHE A 126 3.27 -2.38 -27.60
C PHE A 126 2.36 -1.31 -28.22
N GLU A 127 1.07 -1.62 -28.30
CA GLU A 127 0.04 -0.72 -28.84
C GLU A 127 -0.50 0.22 -27.76
N PHE A 128 -0.68 -0.31 -26.54
CA PHE A 128 -1.24 0.44 -25.42
C PHE A 128 -0.37 0.36 -24.17
N ALA A 129 -0.52 1.36 -23.30
CA ALA A 129 0.15 1.40 -22.01
C ALA A 129 -0.66 2.15 -20.94
N ASN A 130 -0.38 1.82 -19.68
CA ASN A 130 -0.70 2.66 -18.54
C ASN A 130 0.58 2.96 -17.74
N THR A 131 0.98 4.23 -17.73
CA THR A 131 2.22 4.69 -17.07
C THR A 131 1.97 5.65 -15.90
N SER A 132 0.70 5.94 -15.59
CA SER A 132 0.29 6.86 -14.52
C SER A 132 -0.13 6.11 -13.26
N ASN A 133 0.69 5.14 -12.85
CA ASN A 133 0.37 4.16 -11.82
C ASN A 133 1.66 3.64 -11.16
N ASN A 134 1.55 3.01 -9.98
CA ASN A 134 2.70 2.38 -9.31
C ASN A 134 3.22 1.19 -10.12
N GLY A 135 2.31 0.34 -10.60
CA GLY A 135 2.61 -0.70 -11.57
C GLY A 135 2.35 -0.17 -12.96
N ARG A 136 3.40 -0.12 -13.80
CA ARG A 136 3.26 0.31 -15.20
C ARG A 136 2.98 -0.91 -16.06
N SER A 137 2.07 -0.78 -17.01
CA SER A 137 1.69 -1.87 -17.90
C SER A 137 1.74 -1.47 -19.36
N TRP A 138 2.06 -2.43 -20.21
CA TRP A 138 2.06 -2.30 -21.67
C TRP A 138 1.41 -3.54 -22.29
N PHE A 139 0.71 -3.33 -23.40
CA PHE A 139 -0.14 -4.32 -24.05
C PHE A 139 0.20 -4.35 -25.55
N GLY A 140 0.61 -5.52 -26.04
CA GLY A 140 1.14 -5.72 -27.39
C GLY A 140 0.22 -6.57 -28.27
N GLU A 141 0.51 -6.58 -29.57
CA GLU A 141 -0.20 -7.43 -30.55
C GLU A 141 0.45 -8.82 -30.71
N ASP A 142 1.74 -8.94 -30.38
CA ASP A 142 2.48 -10.19 -30.53
C ASP A 142 2.15 -11.18 -29.42
N THR A 143 1.97 -12.45 -29.79
CA THR A 143 1.64 -13.53 -28.84
C THR A 143 2.77 -13.83 -27.86
N ASP A 144 4.04 -13.57 -28.21
CA ASP A 144 5.19 -13.74 -27.32
C ASP A 144 5.39 -12.53 -26.37
N ARG A 145 4.67 -11.43 -26.58
CA ARG A 145 4.77 -10.17 -25.82
C ARG A 145 3.39 -9.54 -25.66
N LEU A 146 2.49 -10.27 -25.03
CA LEU A 146 1.11 -9.86 -24.82
C LEU A 146 0.99 -8.73 -23.79
N VAL A 147 1.55 -8.94 -22.59
CA VAL A 147 1.47 -7.98 -21.48
C VAL A 147 2.79 -7.84 -20.76
N ARG A 148 3.29 -6.62 -20.66
CA ARG A 148 4.41 -6.31 -19.78
C ARG A 148 3.92 -5.57 -18.55
N PHE A 149 4.34 -6.02 -17.37
CA PHE A 149 4.12 -5.32 -16.11
C PHE A 149 5.45 -4.96 -15.47
N ALA A 150 5.63 -3.70 -15.08
CA ALA A 150 6.81 -3.22 -14.38
C ALA A 150 6.46 -2.62 -13.03
N SER A 151 7.23 -3.01 -12.00
CA SER A 151 7.16 -2.44 -10.67
C SER A 151 7.70 -0.99 -10.65
N PRO A 152 7.48 -0.24 -9.55
CA PRO A 152 8.11 1.06 -9.34
C PRO A 152 9.64 1.01 -9.38
N SER A 153 10.25 -0.13 -8.99
CA SER A 153 11.71 -0.35 -9.03
C SER A 153 12.24 -0.51 -10.46
N GLY A 154 11.37 -0.70 -11.45
CA GLY A 154 11.73 -0.88 -12.86
C GLY A 154 11.96 -2.33 -13.27
N ARG A 155 11.91 -3.28 -12.32
CA ARG A 155 11.86 -4.71 -12.60
C ARG A 155 10.55 -5.03 -13.33
N SER A 156 10.59 -5.90 -14.32
CA SER A 156 9.42 -6.20 -15.13
C SER A 156 9.28 -7.68 -15.42
N VAL A 157 8.05 -8.08 -15.67
CA VAL A 157 7.70 -9.37 -16.28
C VAL A 157 6.97 -9.11 -17.59
N THR A 158 7.19 -9.96 -18.57
CA THR A 158 6.45 -9.97 -19.82
C THR A 158 5.79 -11.33 -19.97
N LEU A 159 4.47 -11.31 -20.13
CA LEU A 159 3.64 -12.47 -20.43
C LEU A 159 3.48 -12.59 -21.94
N GLY A 160 3.71 -13.79 -22.46
CA GLY A 160 3.20 -14.23 -23.76
C GLY A 160 2.12 -15.28 -23.57
N VAL A 161 1.37 -15.58 -24.63
CA VAL A 161 0.31 -16.60 -24.67
C VAL A 161 0.64 -17.63 -25.75
N GLU A 162 0.62 -18.91 -25.38
CA GLU A 162 0.78 -20.01 -26.33
C GLU A 162 -0.56 -20.47 -26.89
N GLY A 163 -0.55 -21.01 -28.11
CA GLY A 163 -1.74 -21.54 -28.77
C GLY A 163 -2.61 -20.49 -29.47
N ALA A 164 -2.28 -19.20 -29.32
CA ALA A 164 -2.89 -18.12 -30.08
C ALA A 164 -2.31 -18.07 -31.51
N GLY A 165 -3.17 -17.89 -32.51
CA GLY A 165 -2.78 -17.82 -33.91
C GLY A 165 -2.51 -16.38 -34.36
N GLY A 166 -1.34 -16.13 -34.96
CA GLY A 166 -1.03 -14.86 -35.61
C GLY A 166 -0.91 -13.65 -34.67
N SER A 167 -1.02 -12.44 -35.23
CA SER A 167 -1.01 -11.18 -34.47
C SER A 167 -2.39 -10.91 -33.89
N LEU A 168 -2.43 -10.56 -32.61
CA LEU A 168 -3.66 -10.22 -31.90
C LEU A 168 -4.04 -8.76 -32.16
N LYS A 169 -5.32 -8.41 -31.95
CA LYS A 169 -5.84 -7.05 -32.17
C LYS A 169 -6.40 -6.49 -30.87
N PRO A 170 -5.54 -5.98 -29.95
CA PRO A 170 -6.01 -5.42 -28.70
C PRO A 170 -6.97 -4.23 -28.93
N LYS A 171 -8.02 -4.14 -28.11
CA LYS A 171 -8.92 -2.98 -28.05
C LYS A 171 -8.87 -2.38 -26.65
N ALA A 172 -8.50 -1.10 -26.55
CA ALA A 172 -8.47 -0.40 -25.27
C ALA A 172 -9.71 0.47 -25.05
N LYS A 173 -10.34 0.35 -23.87
CA LYS A 173 -11.45 1.21 -23.42
C LYS A 173 -11.31 1.50 -21.94
N GLY A 174 -11.13 2.77 -21.58
CA GLY A 174 -10.95 3.17 -20.19
C GLY A 174 -9.70 2.52 -19.59
N SER A 175 -9.87 1.72 -18.53
CA SER A 175 -8.78 0.98 -17.88
C SER A 175 -8.59 -0.45 -18.40
N THR A 176 -9.29 -0.82 -19.48
CA THR A 176 -9.39 -2.20 -19.94
C THR A 176 -8.77 -2.36 -21.33
N VAL A 177 -8.04 -3.46 -21.54
CA VAL A 177 -7.62 -3.95 -22.86
C VAL A 177 -8.20 -5.33 -23.09
N THR A 178 -8.90 -5.51 -24.21
CA THR A 178 -9.54 -6.77 -24.58
C THR A 178 -8.85 -7.37 -25.81
N TYR A 179 -8.58 -8.66 -25.76
CA TYR A 179 -8.15 -9.50 -26.87
C TYR A 179 -9.25 -10.54 -27.09
N GLU A 180 -9.86 -10.52 -28.27
CA GLU A 180 -10.96 -11.42 -28.61
C GLU A 180 -10.42 -12.72 -29.23
N ASP A 181 -11.12 -13.83 -28.99
CA ASP A 181 -10.90 -15.12 -29.67
C ASP A 181 -9.44 -15.63 -29.62
N VAL A 182 -8.78 -15.54 -28.46
CA VAL A 182 -7.31 -15.74 -28.36
C VAL A 182 -6.93 -17.22 -28.39
N VAL A 183 -7.41 -17.99 -27.41
CA VAL A 183 -7.11 -19.43 -27.25
C VAL A 183 -8.40 -20.13 -26.89
N HIS A 184 -8.73 -21.22 -27.59
CA HIS A 184 -9.99 -21.96 -27.40
C HIS A 184 -11.26 -21.10 -27.53
N GLY A 185 -11.22 -20.03 -28.34
CA GLY A 185 -12.32 -19.07 -28.48
C GLY A 185 -12.59 -18.25 -27.21
N ALA A 186 -11.64 -18.20 -26.28
CA ALA A 186 -11.75 -17.40 -25.07
C ALA A 186 -11.22 -15.98 -25.29
N ASP A 187 -11.91 -15.02 -24.69
CA ASP A 187 -11.46 -13.63 -24.64
C ASP A 187 -10.51 -13.43 -23.46
N LEU A 188 -9.43 -12.69 -23.68
CA LEU A 188 -8.54 -12.20 -22.61
C LEU A 188 -8.82 -10.73 -22.36
N GLU A 189 -9.18 -10.38 -21.13
CA GLU A 189 -9.38 -9.00 -20.71
C GLU A 189 -8.38 -8.64 -19.61
N TYR A 190 -7.62 -7.57 -19.82
CA TYR A 190 -6.72 -7.00 -18.82
C TYR A 190 -7.28 -5.69 -18.29
N VAL A 191 -7.60 -5.68 -17.00
CA VAL A 191 -8.13 -4.51 -16.28
C VAL A 191 -7.04 -3.88 -15.41
N VAL A 192 -6.60 -2.69 -15.79
CA VAL A 192 -5.64 -1.91 -15.03
C VAL A 192 -6.29 -1.34 -13.77
N GLY A 193 -5.78 -1.74 -12.61
CA GLY A 193 -6.16 -1.20 -11.30
C GLY A 193 -5.01 -0.45 -10.64
N PRO A 194 -5.25 0.22 -9.50
CA PRO A 194 -4.18 0.87 -8.76
C PRO A 194 -3.13 -0.15 -8.29
N GLY A 195 -1.91 -0.05 -8.83
CA GLY A 195 -0.78 -0.92 -8.52
C GLY A 195 -0.87 -2.36 -9.05
N ARG A 196 -1.83 -2.68 -9.92
CA ARG A 196 -2.05 -4.05 -10.41
C ARG A 196 -2.67 -4.09 -11.80
N VAL A 197 -2.58 -5.24 -12.45
CA VAL A 197 -3.40 -5.61 -13.61
C VAL A 197 -4.15 -6.89 -13.25
N LYS A 198 -5.46 -6.92 -13.47
CA LYS A 198 -6.26 -8.13 -13.36
C LYS A 198 -6.43 -8.72 -14.75
N GLU A 199 -6.16 -10.00 -14.90
CA GLU A 199 -6.52 -10.78 -16.09
C GLU A 199 -7.87 -11.46 -15.85
N ASN A 200 -8.76 -11.41 -16.85
CA ASN A 200 -9.94 -12.25 -16.94
C ASN A 200 -9.81 -13.09 -18.23
N ILE A 201 -10.07 -14.39 -18.10
CA ILE A 201 -10.20 -15.31 -19.23
C ILE A 201 -11.67 -15.69 -19.31
N THR A 202 -12.36 -15.29 -20.35
CA THR A 202 -13.81 -15.50 -20.49
C THR A 202 -14.06 -16.57 -21.55
N LEU A 203 -14.64 -17.69 -21.11
CA LEU A 203 -15.12 -18.73 -22.01
C LEU A 203 -16.51 -18.36 -22.52
N ALA A 204 -16.71 -18.39 -23.84
CA ALA A 204 -18.02 -18.11 -24.46
C ALA A 204 -19.07 -19.17 -24.09
N GLU A 205 -18.63 -20.42 -23.91
CA GLU A 205 -19.48 -21.54 -23.56
C GLU A 205 -18.80 -22.46 -22.53
N ARG A 206 -19.62 -23.34 -21.93
CA ARG A 206 -19.12 -24.33 -20.99
C ARG A 206 -18.26 -25.34 -21.75
N PRO A 207 -17.00 -25.58 -21.34
CA PRO A 207 -16.17 -26.57 -22.00
C PRO A 207 -16.63 -28.00 -21.66
N ASP A 208 -16.51 -28.91 -22.61
CA ASP A 208 -16.84 -30.33 -22.45
C ASP A 208 -15.83 -31.08 -21.55
N GLY A 209 -14.68 -30.48 -21.27
CA GLY A 209 -13.61 -31.05 -20.45
C GLY A 209 -12.72 -29.99 -19.82
N PRO A 210 -11.62 -30.42 -19.15
CA PRO A 210 -10.65 -29.49 -18.58
C PRO A 210 -10.02 -28.60 -19.67
N VAL A 211 -10.00 -27.29 -19.44
CA VAL A 211 -9.34 -26.31 -20.31
C VAL A 211 -8.02 -25.89 -19.68
N ARG A 212 -6.99 -25.72 -20.52
CA ARG A 212 -5.67 -25.26 -20.09
C ARG A 212 -5.23 -24.06 -20.94
N PHE A 213 -4.82 -22.99 -20.27
CA PHE A 213 -4.17 -21.85 -20.88
C PHE A 213 -2.68 -21.88 -20.50
N VAL A 214 -1.80 -21.58 -21.44
CA VAL A 214 -0.35 -21.58 -21.22
C VAL A 214 0.16 -20.19 -21.53
N PHE A 215 0.79 -19.58 -20.52
CA PHE A 215 1.43 -18.28 -20.64
C PHE A 215 2.93 -18.42 -20.42
N THR A 216 3.71 -17.86 -21.34
CA THR A 216 5.16 -17.75 -21.17
C THR A 216 5.46 -16.55 -20.28
N LEU A 217 6.55 -16.63 -19.50
CA LEU A 217 6.92 -15.60 -18.55
C LEU A 217 8.40 -15.25 -18.71
N ASP A 218 8.69 -14.13 -19.39
CA ASP A 218 10.01 -13.50 -19.35
C ASP A 218 10.09 -12.64 -18.09
N THR A 219 10.92 -13.05 -17.15
CA THR A 219 11.00 -12.46 -15.81
C THR A 219 12.05 -11.35 -15.69
N ALA A 220 12.77 -11.02 -16.76
CA ALA A 220 13.86 -10.02 -16.76
C ALA A 220 14.80 -10.12 -15.55
N GLY A 221 15.17 -11.36 -15.19
CA GLY A 221 16.07 -11.68 -14.07
C GLY A 221 15.40 -11.80 -12.70
N LEU A 222 14.07 -11.79 -12.60
CA LEU A 222 13.35 -12.21 -11.38
C LEU A 222 13.25 -13.74 -11.32
N THR A 223 13.30 -14.28 -10.11
CA THR A 223 13.16 -15.72 -9.87
C THR A 223 11.72 -16.04 -9.43
N PRO A 224 10.91 -16.72 -10.26
CA PRO A 224 9.57 -17.13 -9.88
C PRO A 224 9.61 -18.31 -8.91
N LYS A 225 8.73 -18.31 -7.89
CA LYS A 225 8.54 -19.41 -6.96
C LYS A 225 7.05 -19.60 -6.69
N ALA A 226 6.55 -20.79 -7.00
CA ALA A 226 5.20 -21.20 -6.61
C ALA A 226 5.11 -21.31 -5.07
N ARG A 227 3.98 -20.90 -4.52
CA ARG A 227 3.71 -20.92 -3.08
C ARG A 227 2.59 -21.90 -2.76
N LYS A 228 2.51 -22.32 -1.49
CA LYS A 228 1.50 -23.25 -0.99
C LYS A 228 0.06 -22.75 -1.13
N ASP A 229 -0.12 -21.43 -1.24
CA ASP A 229 -1.42 -20.79 -1.41
C ASP A 229 -1.88 -20.73 -2.88
N GLY A 230 -1.09 -21.26 -3.83
CA GLY A 230 -1.36 -21.23 -5.27
C GLY A 230 -0.88 -19.95 -5.98
N SER A 231 -0.30 -19.00 -5.25
CA SER A 231 0.30 -17.81 -5.86
C SER A 231 1.71 -18.09 -6.39
N ILE A 232 2.13 -17.31 -7.38
CA ILE A 232 3.51 -17.31 -7.88
C ILE A 232 4.16 -15.98 -7.48
N ALA A 233 5.21 -16.05 -6.67
CA ALA A 233 5.95 -14.87 -6.24
C ALA A 233 7.26 -14.76 -7.00
N LEU A 234 7.57 -13.55 -7.44
CA LEU A 234 8.79 -13.26 -8.18
C LEU A 234 9.75 -12.45 -7.32
N TYR A 235 10.93 -13.01 -7.10
CA TYR A 235 11.94 -12.45 -6.22
C TYR A 235 13.07 -11.81 -7.02
N GLY A 236 13.55 -10.67 -6.52
CA GLY A 236 14.80 -10.05 -6.97
C GLY A 236 15.98 -10.55 -6.14
N GLU A 237 16.89 -9.64 -5.82
CA GLU A 237 18.06 -9.92 -4.99
C GLU A 237 17.68 -10.25 -3.54
N LEU A 238 16.58 -9.69 -3.03
CA LEU A 238 16.07 -9.96 -1.69
C LEU A 238 15.23 -11.25 -1.68
N PRO A 239 15.73 -12.36 -1.08
CA PRO A 239 15.11 -13.68 -1.25
C PRO A 239 13.79 -13.88 -0.50
N HIS A 240 13.45 -12.97 0.42
CA HIS A 240 12.26 -13.07 1.27
C HIS A 240 11.21 -11.98 1.00
N THR A 241 11.50 -11.02 0.13
CA THR A 241 10.58 -9.94 -0.23
C THR A 241 10.28 -10.03 -1.72
N PRO A 242 9.07 -10.47 -2.12
CA PRO A 242 8.71 -10.55 -3.53
C PRO A 242 8.64 -9.14 -4.13
N GLU A 243 9.17 -8.96 -5.34
CA GLU A 243 9.02 -7.75 -6.14
C GLU A 243 7.65 -7.71 -6.81
N LEU A 244 7.17 -8.87 -7.27
CA LEU A 244 5.89 -9.05 -7.94
C LEU A 244 5.20 -10.32 -7.43
N LEU A 245 3.87 -10.34 -7.53
CA LEU A 245 3.03 -11.45 -7.12
C LEU A 245 1.94 -11.68 -8.17
N ILE A 246 1.82 -12.92 -8.62
CA ILE A 246 0.67 -13.42 -9.36
C ILE A 246 -0.20 -14.16 -8.34
N PRO A 247 -1.37 -13.62 -7.94
CA PRO A 247 -2.24 -14.25 -6.96
C PRO A 247 -2.72 -15.63 -7.41
N ALA A 248 -3.23 -16.43 -6.46
CA ALA A 248 -3.91 -17.67 -6.81
C ALA A 248 -5.15 -17.38 -7.69
N PRO A 249 -5.37 -18.19 -8.74
CA PRO A 249 -6.47 -17.96 -9.65
C PRO A 249 -7.78 -18.50 -9.06
N TYR A 250 -8.88 -18.02 -9.59
CA TYR A 250 -10.22 -18.53 -9.30
C TYR A 250 -11.05 -18.44 -10.58
N MET A 251 -12.15 -19.18 -10.62
CA MET A 251 -13.13 -19.08 -11.70
C MET A 251 -14.51 -18.80 -11.14
N THR A 252 -15.31 -18.08 -11.92
CA THR A 252 -16.72 -17.80 -11.64
C THR A 252 -17.59 -18.31 -12.79
N ASP A 253 -18.76 -18.83 -12.45
CA ASP A 253 -19.80 -19.21 -13.40
C ASP A 253 -20.82 -18.06 -13.53
N ALA A 254 -21.46 -17.93 -14.69
CA ALA A 254 -22.48 -16.91 -14.93
C ALA A 254 -23.67 -17.02 -13.95
N LYS A 255 -23.89 -18.19 -13.34
CA LYS A 255 -24.91 -18.44 -12.32
C LYS A 255 -24.66 -17.60 -11.07
N LYS A 256 -25.61 -16.70 -10.78
CA LYS A 256 -25.64 -15.88 -9.55
C LYS A 256 -25.65 -16.74 -8.29
N ALA A 257 -24.95 -16.26 -7.26
CA ALA A 257 -24.96 -16.84 -5.93
C ALA A 257 -24.89 -15.70 -4.89
N GLU A 258 -26.00 -15.40 -4.21
CA GLU A 258 -26.10 -14.21 -3.35
C GLU A 258 -25.13 -14.21 -2.17
N LYS A 259 -24.75 -15.39 -1.67
CA LYS A 259 -23.80 -15.55 -0.56
C LYS A 259 -22.33 -15.55 -1.02
N SER A 260 -22.07 -15.43 -2.32
CA SER A 260 -20.71 -15.37 -2.86
C SER A 260 -20.13 -13.97 -2.73
N VAL A 261 -18.85 -13.88 -2.36
CA VAL A 261 -18.08 -12.63 -2.37
C VAL A 261 -17.93 -12.03 -3.77
N PHE A 262 -18.17 -12.82 -4.81
CA PHE A 262 -18.15 -12.39 -6.22
C PHE A 262 -19.56 -12.20 -6.80
N GLY A 263 -20.63 -12.43 -6.03
CA GLY A 263 -22.03 -12.41 -6.50
C GLY A 263 -22.40 -13.55 -7.45
N GLN A 264 -21.44 -14.44 -7.76
CA GLN A 264 -21.53 -15.55 -8.68
C GLN A 264 -21.04 -16.84 -8.04
N THR A 265 -21.52 -17.97 -8.52
CA THR A 265 -20.94 -19.28 -8.17
C THR A 265 -19.46 -19.25 -8.54
N TYR A 266 -18.58 -19.68 -7.64
CA TYR A 266 -17.14 -19.60 -7.86
C TYR A 266 -16.43 -20.86 -7.37
N SER A 267 -15.21 -21.05 -7.87
CA SER A 267 -14.32 -22.14 -7.48
C SER A 267 -12.90 -21.62 -7.35
N THR A 268 -12.22 -22.00 -6.27
CA THR A 268 -10.79 -21.78 -6.03
C THR A 268 -9.95 -23.01 -6.37
N LYS A 269 -10.53 -24.00 -7.05
CA LYS A 269 -9.82 -25.22 -7.48
C LYS A 269 -9.04 -25.03 -8.79
N VAL A 270 -8.93 -23.79 -9.27
CA VAL A 270 -8.09 -23.45 -10.43
C VAL A 270 -6.62 -23.55 -9.99
N THR A 271 -5.80 -24.19 -10.81
CA THR A 271 -4.36 -24.36 -10.55
C THR A 271 -3.56 -23.60 -11.60
N GLN A 272 -2.43 -23.01 -11.20
CA GLN A 272 -1.44 -22.38 -12.07
C GLN A 272 -0.03 -22.81 -11.69
#